data_AF-A0AA88HQ32-F1
#
_entry.id   AF-A0AA88HQ32-F1
#
_cell.length_a   1.000
_cell.length_b   1.000
_cell.length_c   1.000
_cell.angle_alpha   90.00
_cell.angle_beta   90.00
_cell.angle_gamma   90.00
#
_symmetry.space_group_name_H-M   'P 1'
#
loop_
_entity.id
_entity.type
_entity.pdbx_description
1 polymer ?
#
loop_
_entity_poly.entity_id
_entity_poly.type
_entity_poly.pdbx_seq_one_letter_code
_entity_poly.pdbx_strand_id
1 'polypeptide(L)'
;MTFGLQDVKDIISKLQPGATSPDGIHNLGLKSLPDTFVELLTELFNGSVIESAIPSEWNKATVISLLKTGKDPMLLNSYRPISFTSCVAKLIERVIKQKYLTPLSEYIQIEQLGFLLGRSTTYALVRLEHLIKQSFKKGKAVHVIFLDMDCAFDRVDMRQLIRKLSVLGLPDLLVIGSTNSSWVVKFRSPWGVPIQSLREKLTTLDSLKKLL
;
A
#
# COMPACT_ATOMS: atom_id res chain seq x y z
N MET A 1 3.72 2.92 -22.31
CA MET A 1 3.35 3.55 -21.03
C MET A 1 4.62 4.14 -20.44
N THR A 2 4.69 5.47 -20.28
CA THR A 2 5.90 6.11 -19.74
C THR A 2 5.53 7.26 -18.82
N PHE A 3 6.40 7.53 -17.86
CA PHE A 3 6.45 8.69 -16.98
C PHE A 3 7.33 9.76 -17.62
N GLY A 4 6.90 11.00 -17.51
CA GLY A 4 7.73 12.16 -17.80
C GLY A 4 8.52 12.58 -16.54
N LEU A 5 9.57 13.37 -16.74
CA LEU A 5 10.38 13.91 -15.64
C LEU A 5 9.51 14.65 -14.60
N GLN A 6 8.53 15.42 -15.06
CA GLN A 6 7.65 16.19 -14.19
C GLN A 6 6.78 15.29 -13.31
N ASP A 7 6.31 14.14 -13.82
CA ASP A 7 5.51 13.19 -13.04
C ASP A 7 6.29 12.72 -11.81
N VAL A 8 7.60 12.49 -11.96
CA VAL A 8 8.47 12.04 -10.87
C VAL A 8 8.80 13.19 -9.93
N LYS A 9 9.17 14.37 -10.46
CA LYS A 9 9.46 15.57 -9.65
C LYS A 9 8.28 16.00 -8.77
N ASP A 10 7.07 15.95 -9.32
CA ASP A 10 5.85 16.30 -8.59
C ASP A 10 5.62 15.39 -7.38
N ILE A 11 5.97 14.11 -7.49
CA ILE A 11 5.85 13.17 -6.38
C ILE A 11 7.01 13.34 -5.39
N ILE A 12 8.23 13.58 -5.86
CA ILE A 12 9.39 13.87 -5.01
C ILE A 12 9.13 15.09 -4.12
N SER A 13 8.61 16.19 -4.69
CA SER A 13 8.32 17.42 -3.93
C SER A 13 7.31 17.19 -2.79
N LYS A 14 6.37 16.25 -2.97
CA LYS A 14 5.34 15.87 -2.00
C LYS A 14 5.80 14.84 -0.97
N LEU A 15 7.02 14.29 -1.06
CA LEU A 15 7.52 13.31 -0.10
C LEU A 15 7.64 13.93 1.30
N GLN A 16 7.01 13.31 2.29
CA GLN A 16 7.19 13.71 3.68
C GLN A 16 8.45 13.04 4.27
N PRO A 17 9.14 13.69 5.23
CA PRO A 17 10.17 13.03 6.01
C PRO A 17 9.61 11.76 6.66
N GLY A 18 10.41 10.71 6.77
CA GLY A 18 9.96 9.41 7.29
C GLY A 18 11.10 8.65 7.93
N ALA A 19 10.93 7.34 8.13
CA ALA A 19 12.08 6.49 8.46
C ALA A 19 12.93 6.22 7.21
N THR A 20 14.24 6.05 7.39
CA THR A 20 15.18 5.63 6.33
C THR A 20 14.87 4.21 5.91
N SER A 21 14.67 3.95 4.61
CA SER A 21 14.32 2.61 4.09
C SER A 21 15.42 1.57 4.35
N PRO A 22 15.12 0.26 4.23
CA PRO A 22 16.09 -0.81 4.54
C PRO A 22 17.33 -0.81 3.64
N ASP A 23 17.26 -0.16 2.48
CA ASP A 23 18.36 0.07 1.53
C ASP A 23 19.21 1.31 1.88
N GLY A 24 18.93 1.99 3.00
CA GLY A 24 19.69 3.15 3.46
C GLY A 24 19.24 4.49 2.86
N ILE A 25 18.24 4.48 1.99
CA ILE A 25 17.75 5.69 1.31
C ILE A 25 16.72 6.41 2.19
N HIS A 26 16.77 7.74 2.24
CA HIS A 26 15.81 8.55 2.97
C HIS A 26 15.03 9.48 2.03
N ASN A 27 13.75 9.75 2.34
CA ASN A 27 12.92 10.63 1.52
C ASN A 27 13.50 12.04 1.35
N LEU A 28 14.22 12.55 2.37
CA LEU A 28 14.93 13.83 2.24
C LEU A 28 16.09 13.76 1.26
N GLY A 29 16.80 12.63 1.19
CA GLY A 29 17.84 12.41 0.18
C GLY A 29 17.25 12.46 -1.22
N LEU A 30 16.08 11.84 -1.43
CA LEU A 30 15.36 11.91 -2.71
C LEU A 30 14.94 13.33 -3.09
N LYS A 31 14.58 14.17 -2.11
CA LYS A 31 14.23 15.59 -2.33
C LYS A 31 15.42 16.46 -2.70
N SER A 32 16.62 16.06 -2.31
CA SER A 32 17.87 16.80 -2.57
C SER A 32 18.59 16.33 -3.84
N LEU A 33 18.00 15.41 -4.61
CA LEU A 33 18.60 14.91 -5.84
C LEU A 33 18.65 16.00 -6.92
N PRO A 34 19.75 16.09 -7.69
CA PRO A 34 19.79 16.95 -8.87
C PRO A 34 18.86 16.39 -9.96
N ASP A 35 18.41 17.27 -10.84
CA ASP A 35 17.49 16.94 -11.94
C ASP A 35 18.00 15.78 -12.82
N THR A 36 19.30 15.73 -13.08
CA THR A 36 19.95 14.64 -13.84
C THR A 36 19.74 13.27 -13.21
N PHE A 37 19.68 13.18 -11.88
CA PHE A 37 19.41 11.93 -11.19
C PHE A 37 17.92 11.60 -11.21
N VAL A 38 17.04 12.60 -11.21
CA VAL A 38 15.60 12.39 -11.36
C VAL A 38 15.28 11.90 -12.78
N GLU A 39 16.00 12.37 -13.80
CA GLU A 39 15.93 11.83 -15.17
C GLU A 39 16.31 10.35 -15.19
N LEU A 40 17.44 9.98 -14.57
CA LEU A 40 17.86 8.57 -14.47
C LEU A 40 16.81 7.70 -13.75
N LEU A 41 16.21 8.20 -12.66
CA LEU A 41 15.12 7.50 -11.98
C LEU A 41 13.89 7.35 -12.88
N THR A 42 13.59 8.35 -13.69
CA THR A 42 12.46 8.32 -14.64
C THR A 42 12.68 7.25 -15.71
N GLU A 43 13.90 7.17 -16.26
CA GLU A 43 14.29 6.11 -17.20
C GLU A 43 14.21 4.73 -16.56
N LEU A 44 14.72 4.58 -15.34
CA LEU A 44 14.65 3.33 -14.58
C LEU A 44 13.20 2.89 -14.34
N PHE A 45 12.31 3.82 -14.00
CA PHE A 45 10.89 3.53 -13.79
C PHE A 45 10.20 3.12 -15.08
N ASN A 46 10.51 3.81 -16.19
CA ASN A 46 10.00 3.47 -17.51
C ASN A 46 10.45 2.09 -17.95
N GLY A 47 11.74 1.77 -17.80
CA GLY A 47 12.28 0.43 -18.07
C GLY A 47 11.59 -0.63 -17.20
N SER A 48 11.43 -0.36 -15.90
CA SER A 48 10.78 -1.31 -14.98
C SER A 48 9.33 -1.62 -15.38
N VAL A 49 8.60 -0.60 -15.84
CA VAL A 49 7.24 -0.77 -16.34
C VAL A 49 7.27 -1.53 -17.68
N ILE A 50 8.04 -1.08 -18.67
CA ILE A 50 8.13 -1.70 -20.02
C ILE A 50 8.52 -3.17 -19.96
N GLU A 51 9.46 -3.53 -19.10
CA GLU A 51 9.95 -4.90 -18.95
C GLU A 51 9.11 -5.72 -17.96
N SER A 52 8.12 -5.13 -17.29
CA SER A 52 7.36 -5.76 -16.20
C SER A 52 8.27 -6.38 -15.12
N ALA A 53 9.40 -5.73 -14.84
CA ALA A 53 10.43 -6.22 -13.95
C ALA A 53 10.92 -5.09 -13.04
N ILE A 54 11.17 -5.41 -11.77
CA ILE A 54 11.72 -4.46 -10.80
C ILE A 54 13.03 -4.99 -10.22
N PRO A 55 13.94 -4.11 -9.76
CA PRO A 55 15.11 -4.52 -9.00
C PRO A 55 14.73 -5.41 -7.82
N SER A 56 15.54 -6.45 -7.55
CA SER A 56 15.28 -7.40 -6.46
C SER A 56 15.21 -6.71 -5.09
N GLU A 57 15.94 -5.61 -4.93
CA GLU A 57 16.01 -4.74 -3.77
C GLU A 57 14.66 -4.11 -3.44
N TRP A 58 13.88 -3.77 -4.46
CA TRP A 58 12.56 -3.14 -4.30
C TRP A 58 11.53 -4.11 -3.76
N ASN A 59 11.77 -5.42 -3.95
CA ASN A 59 10.93 -6.50 -3.49
C ASN A 59 11.31 -7.03 -2.08
N LYS A 60 12.23 -6.35 -1.39
CA LYS A 60 12.63 -6.68 -0.02
C LYS A 60 11.83 -5.82 0.97
N ALA A 61 11.31 -6.46 2.01
CA ALA A 61 10.61 -5.79 3.10
C ALA A 61 11.24 -6.13 4.45
N THR A 62 11.40 -5.12 5.30
CA THR A 62 11.66 -5.32 6.73
C THR A 62 10.34 -5.22 7.48
N VAL A 63 9.93 -6.28 8.17
CA VAL A 63 8.69 -6.28 8.96
C VAL A 63 9.00 -5.91 10.40
N ILE A 64 8.34 -4.86 10.87
CA ILE A 64 8.39 -4.39 12.25
C ILE A 64 7.00 -4.56 12.86
N SER A 65 6.93 -5.14 14.05
CA SER A 65 5.66 -5.34 14.76
C SER A 65 5.39 -4.20 15.73
N LEU A 66 4.27 -3.49 15.57
CA LEU A 66 3.85 -2.44 16.48
C LEU A 66 2.74 -2.93 17.41
N LEU A 67 2.90 -2.69 18.72
CA LEU A 67 1.87 -3.02 19.71
C LEU A 67 0.64 -2.11 19.51
N LYS A 68 -0.54 -2.73 19.45
CA LYS A 68 -1.84 -2.02 19.46
C LYS A 68 -1.99 -1.30 20.80
N THR A 69 -2.36 -0.03 20.76
CA THR A 69 -2.57 0.79 21.97
C THR A 69 -3.52 0.10 22.95
N GLY A 70 -3.09 -0.05 24.20
CA GLY A 70 -3.90 -0.64 25.28
C GLY A 70 -4.08 -2.16 25.20
N LYS A 71 -3.30 -2.88 24.38
CA LYS A 71 -3.33 -4.35 24.31
C LYS A 71 -2.14 -4.98 25.05
N ASP A 72 -2.35 -6.22 25.50
CA ASP A 72 -1.35 -6.99 26.25
C ASP A 72 -0.14 -7.36 25.37
N PRO A 73 1.09 -6.96 25.72
CA PRO A 73 2.29 -7.30 24.95
C PRO A 73 2.63 -8.80 24.95
N MET A 74 2.04 -9.62 25.82
CA MET A 74 2.27 -11.07 25.83
C MET A 74 1.49 -11.81 24.73
N LEU A 75 0.46 -11.19 24.15
CA LEU A 75 -0.36 -11.79 23.11
C LEU A 75 0.12 -11.37 21.72
N LEU A 76 0.39 -12.35 20.85
CA LEU A 76 0.83 -12.11 19.47
C LEU A 76 -0.15 -11.23 18.69
N ASN A 77 -1.45 -11.47 18.86
CA ASN A 77 -2.54 -10.76 18.19
C ASN A 77 -2.64 -9.28 18.61
N SER A 78 -1.92 -8.88 19.66
CA SER A 78 -1.79 -7.49 20.09
C SER A 78 -0.87 -6.69 19.18
N TYR A 79 -0.08 -7.32 18.32
CA TYR A 79 0.81 -6.62 17.41
C TYR A 79 0.19 -6.43 16.02
N ARG A 80 0.64 -5.40 15.31
CA ARG A 80 0.38 -5.16 13.89
C ARG A 80 1.71 -5.25 13.14
N PRO A 81 1.87 -6.20 12.20
CA PRO A 81 3.03 -6.20 11.33
C PRO A 81 2.96 -5.01 10.38
N ILE A 82 4.07 -4.28 10.24
CA ILE A 82 4.24 -3.19 9.29
C ILE A 82 5.42 -3.52 8.40
N SER A 83 5.15 -3.61 7.10
CA SER A 83 6.16 -3.82 6.07
C SER A 83 6.84 -2.52 5.70
N PHE A 84 8.15 -2.50 5.86
CA PHE A 84 8.99 -1.37 5.56
C PHE A 84 9.86 -1.69 4.33
N THR A 85 9.49 -1.10 3.19
CA THR A 85 10.09 -1.34 1.87
C THR A 85 10.96 -0.17 1.39
N SER A 86 11.66 -0.35 0.27
CA SER A 86 12.50 0.67 -0.36
C SER A 86 11.74 1.98 -0.60
N CYS A 87 12.39 3.12 -0.30
CA CYS A 87 11.85 4.45 -0.61
C CYS A 87 11.69 4.65 -2.12
N VAL A 88 12.57 4.08 -2.93
CA VAL A 88 12.50 4.18 -4.40
C VAL A 88 11.36 3.32 -4.96
N ALA A 89 11.13 2.13 -4.41
CA ALA A 89 9.97 1.31 -4.74
C ALA A 89 8.65 2.04 -4.44
N LYS A 90 8.55 2.66 -3.25
CA LYS A 90 7.38 3.48 -2.89
C LYS A 90 7.23 4.71 -3.78
N LEU A 91 8.34 5.25 -4.30
CA LEU A 91 8.30 6.39 -5.21
C LEU A 91 7.65 6.00 -6.54
N ILE A 92 8.08 4.92 -7.18
CA ILE A 92 7.45 4.45 -8.43
C ILE A 92 5.98 4.05 -8.21
N GLU A 93 5.63 3.40 -7.10
CA GLU A 93 4.23 3.09 -6.75
C GLU A 93 3.36 4.35 -6.68
N ARG A 94 3.88 5.44 -6.10
CA ARG A 94 3.17 6.73 -6.02
C ARG A 94 3.03 7.40 -7.38
N VAL A 95 4.05 7.33 -8.23
CA VAL A 95 3.98 7.83 -9.61
C VAL A 95 2.92 7.06 -10.40
N ILE A 96 2.92 5.72 -10.32
CA ILE A 96 1.90 4.85 -10.93
C ILE A 96 0.52 5.22 -10.40
N LYS A 97 0.36 5.34 -9.08
CA LYS A 97 -0.92 5.70 -8.47
C LYS A 97 -1.43 7.03 -9.01
N GLN A 98 -0.59 8.08 -8.99
CA GLN A 98 -0.98 9.41 -9.42
C GLN A 98 -1.40 9.42 -10.90
N LYS A 99 -0.62 8.75 -11.75
CA LYS A 99 -0.82 8.79 -13.20
C LYS A 99 -1.93 7.87 -13.70
N TYR A 100 -2.04 6.67 -13.14
CA TYR A 100 -2.89 5.61 -13.67
C TYR A 100 -4.03 5.20 -12.74
N LEU A 101 -3.87 5.25 -11.41
CA LEU A 101 -4.92 4.80 -10.48
C LEU A 101 -5.87 5.92 -10.06
N THR A 102 -5.38 7.13 -9.87
CA THR A 102 -6.20 8.28 -9.46
C THR A 102 -7.32 8.58 -10.47
N PRO A 103 -7.09 8.60 -11.80
CA PRO A 103 -8.17 8.81 -12.76
C PRO A 103 -9.27 7.74 -12.68
N LEU A 104 -8.92 6.51 -12.28
CA LEU A 104 -9.89 5.42 -12.17
C LEU A 104 -10.84 5.56 -10.99
N SER A 105 -10.57 6.48 -10.07
CA SER A 105 -11.45 6.73 -8.93
C SER A 105 -12.85 7.19 -9.32
N GLU A 106 -13.03 7.72 -10.53
CA GLU A 106 -14.33 8.11 -11.10
C GLU A 106 -15.23 6.89 -11.37
N TYR A 107 -14.63 5.73 -11.67
CA TYR A 107 -15.38 4.49 -11.89
C TYR A 107 -15.72 3.75 -10.59
N ILE A 108 -15.25 4.24 -9.45
CA ILE A 108 -15.50 3.63 -8.15
C ILE A 108 -16.75 4.24 -7.51
N GLN A 109 -17.67 3.38 -7.06
CA GLN A 109 -18.93 3.76 -6.43
C GLN A 109 -18.77 4.83 -5.36
N ILE A 110 -19.69 5.78 -5.29
CA ILE A 110 -19.62 6.93 -4.37
C ILE A 110 -19.66 6.51 -2.89
N GLU A 111 -20.19 5.33 -2.61
CA GLU A 111 -20.21 4.69 -1.29
C GLU A 111 -18.83 4.24 -0.81
N GLN A 112 -17.86 4.04 -1.70
CA GLN A 112 -16.48 3.72 -1.31
C GLN A 112 -15.78 4.98 -0.82
N LEU A 113 -15.66 5.14 0.48
CA LEU A 113 -15.10 6.38 1.07
C LEU A 113 -13.64 6.22 1.52
N GLY A 114 -13.18 4.98 1.70
CA GLY A 114 -11.81 4.68 2.09
C GLY A 114 -10.82 4.79 0.93
N PHE A 115 -9.62 5.31 1.21
CA PHE A 115 -8.44 5.31 0.34
C PHE A 115 -8.57 6.08 -1.00
N LEU A 116 -9.64 6.83 -1.21
CA LEU A 116 -9.86 7.67 -2.39
C LEU A 116 -9.67 9.15 -2.05
N LEU A 117 -9.10 9.90 -3.00
CA LEU A 117 -8.88 11.34 -2.85
C LEU A 117 -10.24 12.06 -2.72
N GLY A 118 -10.31 13.01 -1.79
CA GLY A 118 -11.53 13.81 -1.57
C GLY A 118 -12.66 13.10 -0.84
N ARG A 119 -12.46 11.84 -0.39
CA ARG A 119 -13.44 11.08 0.39
C ARG A 119 -12.92 10.85 1.81
N SER A 120 -13.81 10.92 2.81
CA SER A 120 -13.44 10.85 4.23
C SER A 120 -14.38 9.97 5.05
N THR A 121 -13.85 9.44 6.15
CA THR A 121 -14.65 8.73 7.16
C THR A 121 -15.66 9.65 7.83
N THR A 122 -15.35 10.94 7.96
CA THR A 122 -16.29 11.96 8.44
C THR A 122 -17.53 12.04 7.56
N TYR A 123 -17.38 12.01 6.24
CA TYR A 123 -18.53 11.99 5.33
C TYR A 123 -19.39 10.74 5.53
N ALA A 124 -18.76 9.58 5.73
CA ALA A 124 -19.47 8.33 6.04
C ALA A 124 -20.34 8.46 7.29
N LEU A 125 -19.79 9.05 8.34
CA LEU A 125 -20.46 9.26 9.62
C LEU A 125 -21.63 10.23 9.50
N VAL A 126 -21.42 11.38 8.84
CA VAL A 126 -22.48 12.39 8.60
C VAL A 126 -23.60 11.79 7.76
N ARG A 127 -23.28 11.02 6.71
CA ARG A 127 -24.27 10.33 5.88
C ARG A 127 -25.09 9.34 6.71
N LEU A 128 -24.45 8.52 7.54
CA LEU A 128 -25.12 7.57 8.42
C LEU A 128 -26.06 8.29 9.42
N GLU A 129 -25.56 9.32 10.10
CA GLU A 129 -26.34 10.12 11.04
C GLU A 129 -27.57 10.75 10.36
N HIS A 130 -27.38 11.29 9.15
CA HIS A 130 -28.46 11.87 8.37
C HIS A 130 -29.56 10.86 8.04
N LEU A 131 -29.18 9.65 7.60
CA LEU A 131 -30.12 8.56 7.30
C LEU A 131 -30.90 8.11 8.54
N ILE A 132 -30.23 8.04 9.69
CA ILE A 132 -30.87 7.73 10.98
C ILE A 132 -31.90 8.80 11.33
N LYS A 133 -31.51 10.08 11.32
CA LYS A 133 -32.40 11.21 11.63
C LYS A 133 -33.59 11.28 10.69
N GLN A 134 -33.39 11.09 9.38
CA GLN A 134 -34.48 11.07 8.41
C GLN A 134 -35.48 9.93 8.66
N SER A 135 -34.99 8.75 9.04
CA SER A 135 -35.84 7.58 9.29
C SER A 135 -36.67 7.77 10.56
N PHE A 136 -36.09 8.32 11.63
CA PHE A 136 -36.82 8.67 12.84
C PHE A 136 -37.90 9.72 12.60
N LYS A 137 -37.63 10.74 11.77
CA LYS A 137 -38.66 11.71 11.35
C LYS A 137 -39.86 11.06 10.65
N LYS A 138 -39.66 9.90 10.03
CA LYS A 138 -40.72 9.11 9.36
C LYS A 138 -41.34 8.04 10.27
N GLY A 139 -41.02 8.03 11.56
CA GLY A 139 -41.50 7.02 12.51
C GLY A 139 -40.98 5.61 12.24
N LYS A 140 -39.88 5.46 11.51
CA LYS A 140 -39.29 4.15 11.17
C LYS A 140 -38.18 3.77 12.14
N ALA A 141 -38.10 2.49 12.47
CA ALA A 141 -36.94 1.91 13.12
C ALA A 141 -35.75 1.84 12.13
N VAL A 142 -34.53 1.95 12.64
CA VAL A 142 -33.29 1.84 11.87
C VAL A 142 -32.44 0.73 12.45
N HIS A 143 -31.99 -0.17 11.59
CA HIS A 143 -31.00 -1.19 11.94
C HIS A 143 -29.72 -0.93 11.15
N VAL A 144 -28.57 -0.99 11.82
CA VAL A 144 -27.26 -0.80 11.20
C VAL A 144 -26.47 -2.08 11.36
N ILE A 145 -25.95 -2.60 10.24
CA ILE A 145 -25.11 -3.80 10.21
C ILE A 145 -23.68 -3.35 9.89
N PHE A 146 -22.76 -3.63 10.81
CA PHE A 146 -21.33 -3.42 10.59
C PHE A 146 -20.69 -4.73 10.15
N LEU A 147 -20.00 -4.68 9.02
CA LEU A 147 -19.26 -5.81 8.45
C LEU A 147 -17.77 -5.46 8.47
N ASP A 148 -16.96 -6.36 9.01
CA ASP A 148 -15.50 -6.25 9.00
C ASP A 148 -14.92 -7.50 8.35
N MET A 149 -13.96 -7.30 7.45
CA MET A 149 -13.30 -8.40 6.74
C MET A 149 -11.97 -8.68 7.41
N ASP A 150 -11.84 -9.91 7.93
CA ASP A 150 -10.59 -10.37 8.51
C ASP A 150 -9.49 -10.52 7.44
N CYS A 151 -8.30 -9.99 7.72
CA CYS A 151 -7.12 -10.04 6.85
C CYS A 151 -7.41 -9.69 5.37
N ALA A 152 -8.13 -8.59 5.16
CA ALA A 152 -8.65 -8.22 3.83
C ALA A 152 -7.59 -8.16 2.73
N PHE A 153 -6.36 -7.73 3.02
CA PHE A 153 -5.28 -7.66 2.02
C PHE A 153 -4.68 -9.04 1.68
N ASP A 154 -4.66 -9.95 2.64
CA ASP A 154 -4.04 -11.28 2.48
C ASP A 154 -4.98 -12.26 1.78
N ARG A 155 -6.29 -11.98 1.81
CA ARG A 155 -7.34 -12.80 1.18
C ARG A 155 -7.71 -12.34 -0.23
N VAL A 156 -7.02 -11.35 -0.80
CA VAL A 156 -7.31 -10.88 -2.16
C VAL A 156 -6.96 -11.96 -3.19
N ASP A 157 -7.95 -12.37 -3.99
CA ASP A 157 -7.69 -13.17 -5.18
C ASP A 157 -7.02 -12.30 -6.26
N MET A 158 -5.71 -12.51 -6.43
CA MET A 158 -4.89 -11.76 -7.38
C MET A 158 -5.39 -11.89 -8.82
N ARG A 159 -5.94 -13.04 -9.24
CA ARG A 159 -6.46 -13.21 -10.61
C ARG A 159 -7.70 -12.34 -10.82
N GLN A 160 -8.58 -12.30 -9.84
CA GLN A 160 -9.77 -11.44 -9.88
C GLN A 160 -9.41 -9.95 -9.83
N LEU A 161 -8.44 -9.57 -8.98
CA LEU A 161 -7.95 -8.20 -8.92
C LEU A 161 -7.40 -7.76 -10.27
N ILE A 162 -6.48 -8.55 -10.85
CA ILE A 162 -5.89 -8.34 -12.17
C ILE A 162 -6.97 -8.13 -13.24
N ARG A 163 -7.95 -9.04 -13.31
CA ARG A 163 -9.06 -8.94 -14.26
C ARG A 163 -9.86 -7.64 -14.08
N LYS A 164 -10.15 -7.25 -12.83
CA LYS A 164 -10.87 -5.99 -12.55
C LYS A 164 -10.07 -4.77 -12.98
N LEU A 165 -8.75 -4.75 -12.73
CA LEU A 165 -7.88 -3.65 -13.13
C LEU A 165 -7.81 -3.53 -14.66
N SER A 166 -7.69 -4.64 -15.38
CA SER A 166 -7.70 -4.65 -16.85
C SER A 166 -9.03 -4.12 -17.41
N VAL A 167 -10.18 -4.52 -16.82
CA VAL A 167 -11.51 -3.99 -17.20
C VAL A 167 -11.63 -2.48 -16.94
N LEU A 168 -10.98 -1.96 -15.90
CA LEU A 168 -10.94 -0.53 -15.60
C LEU A 168 -9.98 0.25 -16.51
N GLY A 169 -9.32 -0.40 -17.47
CA GLY A 169 -8.43 0.24 -18.43
C GLY A 169 -7.00 0.47 -17.91
N LEU A 170 -6.59 -0.21 -16.84
CA LEU A 170 -5.16 -0.29 -16.51
C LEU A 170 -4.44 -1.13 -17.56
N PRO A 171 -3.32 -0.64 -18.11
CA PRO A 171 -2.58 -1.42 -19.08
C PRO A 171 -1.98 -2.69 -18.48
N ASP A 172 -2.08 -3.80 -19.21
CA ASP A 172 -1.72 -5.15 -18.78
C ASP A 172 -0.26 -5.29 -18.31
N LEU A 173 0.59 -4.39 -18.77
CA LEU A 173 1.99 -4.32 -18.37
C LEU A 173 2.20 -4.03 -16.87
N LEU A 174 1.38 -3.18 -16.26
CA LEU A 174 1.41 -2.97 -14.80
C LEU A 174 0.86 -4.17 -14.02
N VAL A 175 0.04 -4.97 -14.70
CA VAL A 175 -0.67 -6.12 -14.14
C VAL A 175 0.27 -7.33 -14.08
N ILE A 176 1.08 -7.56 -15.12
CA ILE A 176 2.03 -8.69 -15.22
C ILE A 176 3.23 -8.53 -14.26
N GLY A 177 3.75 -7.33 -14.05
CA GLY A 177 4.87 -7.10 -13.12
C GLY A 177 4.55 -7.45 -11.65
N SER A 178 3.27 -7.48 -11.28
CA SER A 178 2.81 -7.80 -9.92
C SER A 178 2.85 -9.30 -9.57
N THR A 179 2.97 -10.21 -10.57
CA THR A 179 2.87 -11.66 -10.35
C THR A 179 4.21 -12.40 -10.31
N ASN A 180 5.30 -11.78 -10.76
CA ASN A 180 6.61 -12.43 -10.92
C ASN A 180 7.60 -12.17 -9.77
N SER A 181 7.19 -11.47 -8.72
CA SER A 181 8.06 -11.01 -7.65
C SER A 181 8.05 -11.98 -6.45
N SER A 182 9.13 -12.73 -6.24
CA SER A 182 9.35 -13.51 -5.00
C SER A 182 9.72 -12.57 -3.84
N TRP A 183 8.81 -12.37 -2.88
CA TRP A 183 9.04 -11.50 -1.72
C TRP A 183 10.08 -12.07 -0.77
N VAL A 184 11.02 -11.23 -0.31
CA VAL A 184 11.98 -11.59 0.74
C VAL A 184 11.70 -10.74 1.97
N VAL A 185 11.27 -11.38 3.05
CA VAL A 185 10.89 -10.73 4.31
C VAL A 185 11.98 -10.91 5.36
N LYS A 186 12.45 -9.80 5.94
CA LYS A 186 13.34 -9.79 7.10
C LYS A 186 12.56 -9.28 8.32
N PHE A 187 12.56 -10.04 9.41
CA PHE A 187 11.91 -9.64 10.66
C PHE A 187 12.88 -8.85 11.54
N ARG A 188 12.39 -7.73 12.11
CA ARG A 188 13.14 -6.94 13.08
C ARG A 188 12.31 -6.76 14.34
N SER A 189 12.90 -7.02 15.50
CA SER A 189 12.25 -6.72 16.78
C SER A 189 12.16 -5.20 16.99
N PRO A 190 11.19 -4.71 17.79
CA PRO A 190 11.08 -3.28 18.14
C PRO A 190 12.34 -2.70 18.81
N TRP A 191 13.19 -3.56 19.38
CA TRP A 191 14.41 -3.19 20.12
C TRP A 191 15.69 -3.31 19.28
N GLY A 192 15.57 -3.49 17.96
CA GLY A 192 16.70 -3.50 17.04
C GLY A 192 17.47 -4.84 16.96
N VAL A 193 17.10 -5.83 17.76
CA VAL A 193 17.74 -7.17 17.76
C VAL A 193 17.16 -8.04 16.64
N PRO A 194 17.99 -8.65 15.77
CA PRO A 194 17.54 -9.64 14.79
C PRO A 194 16.96 -10.87 15.50
N ILE A 195 15.71 -11.25 15.22
CA ILE A 195 15.12 -12.46 15.79
C ILE A 195 15.61 -13.67 14.97
N GLN A 196 16.72 -14.27 15.39
CA GLN A 196 17.27 -15.48 14.74
C GLN A 196 16.31 -16.68 14.84
N SER A 197 15.45 -16.74 15.86
CA SER A 197 14.52 -17.86 16.12
C SER A 197 13.27 -17.91 15.23
N LEU A 198 13.01 -16.89 14.39
CA LEU A 198 11.90 -16.88 13.42
C LEU A 198 12.33 -17.25 11.99
N ARG A 199 13.63 -17.37 11.75
CA ARG A 199 14.20 -17.56 10.40
C ARG A 199 13.86 -18.92 9.79
N GLU A 200 13.64 -19.95 10.63
CA GLU A 200 13.39 -21.32 10.19
C GLU A 200 11.91 -21.65 9.97
N LYS A 201 10.98 -20.83 10.49
CA LYS A 201 9.53 -21.10 10.42
C LYS A 201 8.79 -20.35 9.31
N LEU A 202 9.43 -19.46 8.56
CA LEU A 202 8.76 -18.52 7.65
C LEU A 202 9.42 -18.40 6.27
N THR A 203 9.96 -19.51 5.76
CA THR A 203 10.62 -19.57 4.45
C THR A 203 9.66 -19.69 3.26
N THR A 204 8.36 -19.87 3.51
CA THR A 204 7.33 -19.97 2.45
C THR A 204 6.17 -19.01 2.71
N LEU A 205 5.58 -18.49 1.63
CA LEU A 205 4.41 -17.59 1.66
C LEU A 205 3.25 -18.19 2.47
N ASP A 206 3.11 -19.52 2.47
CA ASP A 206 2.10 -20.24 3.25
C ASP A 206 2.36 -20.25 4.77
N SER A 207 3.61 -20.08 5.19
CA SER A 207 3.94 -19.95 6.61
C SER A 207 3.61 -18.56 7.16
N LEU A 208 3.71 -17.51 6.33
CA LEU A 208 3.27 -16.15 6.64
C LEU A 208 1.74 -16.04 6.79
N LYS A 209 0.97 -16.82 6.01
CA LYS A 209 -0.49 -16.88 6.10
C LYS A 209 -1.03 -17.44 7.42
N LYS A 210 -0.20 -18.11 8.23
CA LYS A 210 -0.58 -18.62 9.57
C LYS A 210 -0.38 -17.59 10.70
N LEU A 211 0.26 -16.46 10.41
CA LEU A 211 0.56 -15.38 11.37
C LEU A 211 -0.29 -14.11 11.16
N LEU A 212 -1.17 -14.13 10.16
CA LEU A 212 -2.18 -13.11 9.86
C LEU A 212 -3.54 -13.73 10.17
#